data_AF-A0A8S3SIL4-F1
#
_entry.id   AF-A0A8S3SIL4-F1
#
_cell.length_a   1.000
_cell.length_b   1.000
_cell.length_c   1.000
_cell.angle_alpha   90.00
_cell.angle_beta   90.00
_cell.angle_gamma   90.00
#
_symmetry.space_group_name_H-M   'P 1'
#
loop_
_entity.id
_entity.type
_entity.pdbx_description
1 polymer ?
#
loop_
_entity_poly.entity_id
_entity_poly.type
_entity_poly.pdbx_seq_one_letter_code
_entity_poly.pdbx_strand_id
1 'polypeptide(L)'
;MMMMAPDSNWDQFLTPAPCAIALLGDLILISADTDFSLDEKPPRDGFKLLRYPNSFRASLVQVSNAGWGAFNEAHTSMDQIRLHSGNVDGHVKNAVKFLMQGTPDEVKRMLPMSLSKIQNIADESLLLAKAIEDRFIGVMELTGELLEASTNTKGVYDEKQKKLK
;
A
#
# COMPACT_ATOMS: atom_id res chain seq x y z
N MET A 1 -10.43 16.96 -12.29
CA MET A 1 -9.98 17.26 -10.91
C MET A 1 -10.86 16.46 -9.99
N MET A 2 -10.37 15.37 -9.40
CA MET A 2 -11.05 14.72 -8.27
C MET A 2 -11.00 15.75 -7.14
N MET A 3 -12.04 16.58 -7.03
CA MET A 3 -12.24 17.33 -5.81
C MET A 3 -12.55 16.26 -4.77
N MET A 4 -11.55 15.96 -3.95
CA MET A 4 -11.72 15.39 -2.62
C MET A 4 -13.05 15.91 -2.06
N ALA A 5 -13.96 15.01 -1.67
CA ALA A 5 -15.23 15.43 -1.11
C ALA A 5 -14.94 16.43 0.02
N PRO A 6 -15.43 17.68 -0.09
CA PRO A 6 -15.00 18.77 0.79
C PRO A 6 -15.32 18.52 2.26
N ASP A 7 -16.27 17.62 2.54
CA ASP A 7 -16.75 17.30 3.89
C ASP A 7 -16.14 16.01 4.48
N SER A 8 -15.12 15.44 3.84
CA SER A 8 -14.46 14.22 4.34
C SER A 8 -13.27 14.57 5.25
N ASN A 9 -13.13 13.82 6.35
CA ASN A 9 -12.11 14.02 7.38
C ASN A 9 -10.74 13.46 6.92
N TRP A 10 -10.23 13.99 5.81
CA TRP A 10 -9.03 13.50 5.12
C TRP A 10 -7.79 13.48 5.99
N ASP A 11 -7.68 14.42 6.94
CA ASP A 11 -6.59 14.44 7.90
C ASP A 11 -6.51 13.11 8.65
N GLN A 12 -7.62 12.63 9.21
CA GLN A 12 -7.69 11.36 9.94
C GLN A 12 -7.26 10.15 9.09
N PHE A 13 -7.48 10.18 7.77
CA PHE A 13 -7.08 9.10 6.86
C PHE A 13 -5.62 9.20 6.42
N LEU A 14 -5.04 10.40 6.41
CA LEU A 14 -3.69 10.67 5.89
C LEU A 14 -2.62 10.75 6.98
N THR A 15 -2.97 11.16 8.21
CA THR A 15 -2.02 11.22 9.35
C THR A 15 -1.35 9.88 9.70
N PRO A 16 -2.01 8.70 9.61
CA PRO A 16 -1.40 7.44 10.04
C PRO A 16 -0.11 7.07 9.29
N ALA A 17 -0.02 7.38 7.99
CA ALA A 17 1.14 7.05 7.17
C ALA A 17 2.45 7.74 7.63
N PRO A 18 2.53 9.08 7.75
CA PRO A 18 3.73 9.75 8.27
C PRO A 18 4.05 9.36 9.72
N CYS A 19 3.03 9.11 10.56
CA CYS A 19 3.26 8.62 11.93
C CYS A 19 3.93 7.24 11.94
N ALA A 20 3.48 6.31 11.11
CA ALA A 20 4.09 4.98 11.00
C ALA A 20 5.54 5.04 10.52
N ILE A 21 5.84 5.92 9.55
CA ILE A 21 7.21 6.14 9.05
C ILE A 21 8.10 6.71 10.16
N ALA A 22 7.63 7.70 10.91
CA ALA A 22 8.39 8.28 12.02
C ALA A 22 8.71 7.23 13.10
N LEU A 23 7.71 6.46 13.53
CA LEU A 23 7.89 5.37 14.50
C LEU A 23 8.90 4.32 14.01
N LEU A 24 8.84 3.94 12.73
CA LEU A 24 9.80 3.01 12.15
C LEU A 24 11.23 3.59 12.14
N GLY A 25 11.37 4.88 11.85
CA GLY A 25 12.63 5.60 11.96
C GLY A 25 13.20 5.61 13.38
N ASP A 26 12.35 5.87 14.37
CA ASP A 26 12.73 5.85 15.78
C ASP A 26 13.20 4.44 16.21
N LEU A 27 12.49 3.38 15.79
CA LEU A 27 12.89 1.99 16.06
C LEU A 27 14.24 1.64 15.43
N ILE A 28 14.50 2.10 14.20
CA ILE A 28 15.79 1.91 13.54
C ILE A 28 16.91 2.63 14.30
N LEU A 29 16.65 3.86 14.75
CA LEU A 29 17.64 4.63 15.52
C LEU A 29 17.94 3.96 16.86
N ILE A 30 16.92 3.50 17.59
CA ILE A 30 17.09 2.82 18.88
C ILE A 30 17.83 1.48 18.70
N SER A 31 17.49 0.71 17.68
CA SER A 31 18.16 -0.58 17.38
C SER A 31 19.58 -0.43 16.83
N ALA A 32 20.04 0.80 16.55
CA ALA A 32 21.42 1.03 16.14
C ALA A 32 22.43 0.79 17.28
N ASP A 33 22.02 1.01 18.53
CA ASP A 33 22.87 0.83 19.71
C ASP A 33 22.87 -0.64 20.20
N THR A 34 21.71 -1.30 20.16
CA THR A 34 21.57 -2.71 20.56
C THR A 34 20.76 -3.49 19.52
N ASP A 35 21.39 -4.49 18.90
CA ASP A 35 20.73 -5.43 18.00
C ASP A 35 20.55 -6.79 18.67
N PHE A 36 19.48 -7.50 18.32
CA PHE A 36 19.15 -8.80 18.90
C PHE A 36 18.52 -9.73 17.88
N SER A 37 18.64 -11.04 18.14
CA SER A 37 18.05 -12.08 17.31
C SER A 37 16.59 -12.32 17.68
N LEU A 38 15.75 -12.46 16.65
CA LEU A 38 14.35 -12.91 16.74
C LEU A 38 14.23 -14.44 16.65
N ASP A 39 15.33 -15.14 16.38
CA ASP A 39 15.36 -16.57 16.06
C ASP A 39 15.62 -17.46 17.30
N GLU A 40 15.48 -16.94 18.52
CA GLU A 40 15.68 -17.75 19.73
C GLU A 40 14.67 -18.92 19.85
N LYS A 41 13.46 -18.73 19.31
CA LYS A 41 12.40 -19.74 19.27
C LYS A 41 11.52 -19.49 18.04
N PRO A 42 11.95 -19.90 16.84
CA PRO A 42 11.22 -19.61 15.61
C PRO A 42 9.82 -20.22 15.61
N PRO A 43 8.90 -19.72 14.77
CA PRO A 43 7.63 -20.37 14.51
C PRO A 43 7.82 -21.83 14.05
N ARG A 44 6.83 -22.68 14.30
CA ARG A 44 6.90 -24.12 13.96
C ARG A 44 7.23 -24.38 12.49
N ASP A 45 6.71 -23.56 11.60
CA ASP A 45 6.91 -23.67 10.15
C ASP A 45 8.01 -22.71 9.63
N GLY A 46 8.76 -22.08 10.54
CA GLY A 46 9.73 -21.03 10.22
C GLY A 46 9.09 -19.69 9.86
N PHE A 47 9.95 -18.71 9.58
CA PHE A 47 9.54 -17.41 9.08
C PHE A 47 9.18 -17.47 7.60
N LYS A 48 8.07 -16.85 7.20
CA LYS A 48 7.56 -16.83 5.83
C LYS A 48 8.00 -15.59 5.06
N LEU A 49 8.08 -14.44 5.73
CA LEU A 49 8.32 -13.13 5.12
C LEU A 49 9.63 -12.50 5.62
N LEU A 50 9.99 -12.67 6.89
CA LEU A 50 11.25 -12.19 7.47
C LEU A 50 12.45 -12.92 6.86
N ARG A 51 13.38 -12.15 6.29
CA ARG A 51 14.60 -12.67 5.65
C ARG A 51 15.81 -12.65 6.56
N TYR A 52 15.79 -11.79 7.59
CA TYR A 52 16.92 -11.55 8.48
C TYR A 52 16.53 -11.71 9.96
N PRO A 53 15.94 -12.85 10.36
CA PRO A 53 15.43 -13.04 11.73
C PRO A 53 16.54 -13.02 12.79
N ASN A 54 17.80 -13.16 12.39
CA ASN A 54 18.95 -13.07 13.29
C ASN A 54 19.29 -11.63 13.73
N SER A 55 18.65 -10.61 13.13
CA SER A 55 18.86 -9.19 13.46
C SER A 55 17.52 -8.44 13.40
N PHE A 56 17.10 -7.93 14.55
CA PHE A 56 15.93 -7.06 14.65
C PHE A 56 16.13 -5.80 13.80
N ARG A 57 17.32 -5.20 13.82
CA ARG A 57 17.63 -4.03 13.00
C ARG A 57 17.52 -4.33 11.51
N ALA A 58 18.10 -5.44 11.03
CA ALA A 58 17.99 -5.84 9.63
C ALA A 58 16.53 -6.11 9.23
N SER A 59 15.73 -6.67 10.13
CA SER A 59 14.29 -6.88 9.93
C SER A 59 13.52 -5.56 9.83
N LEU A 60 13.85 -4.54 10.64
CA LEU A 60 13.26 -3.19 10.52
C LEU A 60 13.63 -2.51 9.19
N VAL A 61 14.88 -2.66 8.75
CA VAL A 61 15.33 -2.16 7.43
C VAL A 61 14.58 -2.88 6.30
N GLN A 62 14.31 -4.18 6.44
CA GLN A 62 13.50 -4.93 5.48
C GLN A 62 12.08 -4.35 5.39
N VAL A 63 11.42 -4.11 6.53
CA VAL A 63 10.09 -3.45 6.57
C VAL A 63 10.14 -2.07 5.92
N SER A 64 11.18 -1.29 6.22
CA SER A 64 11.36 0.06 5.64
C SER A 64 11.51 0.03 4.12
N ASN A 65 12.30 -0.90 3.59
CA ASN A 65 12.49 -1.06 2.15
C ASN A 65 11.20 -1.53 1.46
N ALA A 66 10.46 -2.45 2.08
CA ALA A 66 9.15 -2.87 1.58
C ALA A 66 8.15 -1.71 1.59
N GLY A 67 8.11 -0.94 2.67
CA GLY A 67 7.28 0.27 2.79
C GLY A 67 7.63 1.31 1.73
N TRP A 68 8.91 1.62 1.54
CA TRP A 68 9.37 2.52 0.48
C TRP A 68 8.91 2.06 -0.91
N GLY A 69 9.05 0.76 -1.21
CA GLY A 69 8.57 0.18 -2.46
C GLY A 69 7.05 0.34 -2.64
N ALA A 70 6.27 0.09 -1.60
CA ALA A 70 4.81 0.26 -1.63
C ALA A 70 4.40 1.73 -1.83
N PHE A 71 5.04 2.68 -1.14
CA PHE A 71 4.78 4.11 -1.34
C PHE A 71 5.17 4.60 -2.74
N ASN A 72 6.26 4.09 -3.31
CA ASN A 72 6.68 4.46 -4.66
C ASN A 72 5.72 3.92 -5.73
N GLU A 73 5.26 2.67 -5.57
CA GLU A 73 4.20 2.09 -6.41
C GLU A 73 2.91 2.93 -6.30
N ALA A 74 2.49 3.25 -5.08
CA ALA A 74 1.32 4.10 -4.82
C ALA A 74 1.44 5.46 -5.49
N HIS A 75 2.59 6.12 -5.38
CA HIS A 75 2.81 7.42 -6.01
C HIS A 75 2.65 7.35 -7.53
N THR A 76 3.31 6.38 -8.16
CA THR A 76 3.31 6.23 -9.63
C THR A 76 1.93 5.83 -10.15
N SER A 77 1.31 4.83 -9.52
CA SER A 77 0.01 4.30 -9.93
C SER A 77 -1.13 5.30 -9.69
N MET A 78 -1.09 6.05 -8.58
CA MET A 78 -2.07 7.14 -8.34
C MET A 78 -1.91 8.31 -9.32
N ASP A 79 -0.68 8.61 -9.77
CA ASP A 79 -0.47 9.58 -10.84
C ASP A 79 -1.10 9.12 -12.16
N GLN A 80 -0.90 7.84 -12.55
CA GLN A 80 -1.53 7.29 -13.74
C GLN A 80 -3.07 7.31 -13.65
N ILE A 81 -3.64 6.89 -12.52
CA ILE A 81 -5.09 6.97 -12.28
C ILE A 81 -5.58 8.42 -12.45
N ARG A 82 -4.85 9.40 -11.90
CA ARG A 82 -5.18 10.81 -12.03
C ARG A 82 -5.17 11.27 -13.49
N LEU A 83 -4.14 10.90 -14.25
CA LEU A 83 -4.00 11.27 -15.66
C LEU A 83 -5.12 10.63 -16.52
N HIS A 84 -5.39 9.34 -16.33
CA HIS A 84 -6.45 8.64 -17.07
C HIS A 84 -7.83 9.21 -16.74
N SER A 85 -8.12 9.39 -15.44
CA SER A 85 -9.39 9.95 -14.96
C SER A 85 -9.62 11.38 -15.45
N GLY A 86 -8.54 12.15 -15.65
CA GLY A 86 -8.61 13.50 -16.23
C GLY A 86 -9.25 13.55 -17.63
N ASN A 87 -9.17 12.47 -18.40
CA ASN A 87 -9.71 12.39 -19.76
C ASN A 87 -11.19 11.95 -19.81
N VAL A 88 -11.75 11.47 -18.70
CA VAL A 88 -13.12 10.93 -18.65
C VAL A 88 -14.16 11.99 -19.04
N ASP A 89 -14.01 13.23 -18.55
CA ASP A 89 -14.92 14.34 -18.88
C ASP A 89 -15.01 14.57 -20.41
N GLY A 90 -13.89 14.48 -21.12
CA GLY A 90 -13.86 14.59 -22.57
C GLY A 90 -14.62 13.46 -23.27
N HIS A 91 -14.48 12.23 -22.79
CA HIS A 91 -15.21 11.08 -23.34
C HIS A 91 -16.71 11.16 -23.05
N VAL A 92 -17.11 11.62 -21.86
CA VAL A 92 -18.51 11.86 -21.49
C VAL A 92 -19.13 12.94 -22.38
N LYS A 93 -18.44 14.08 -22.57
CA LYS A 93 -18.89 15.15 -23.46
C LYS A 93 -19.11 14.65 -24.89
N ASN A 94 -18.18 13.83 -25.40
CA ASN A 94 -18.32 13.23 -26.73
C ASN A 94 -19.51 12.27 -26.81
N ALA A 95 -19.71 11.41 -25.80
CA ALA A 95 -20.85 10.51 -25.73
C ALA A 95 -22.18 11.29 -25.75
N VAL A 96 -22.31 12.33 -24.92
CA VAL A 96 -23.49 13.20 -24.88
C VAL A 96 -23.70 13.91 -26.22
N LYS A 97 -22.63 14.42 -26.83
CA LYS A 97 -22.70 15.06 -28.15
C LYS A 97 -23.25 14.12 -29.22
N PHE A 98 -22.75 12.88 -29.28
CA PHE A 98 -23.26 11.90 -30.24
C PHE A 98 -24.72 11.56 -29.99
N LEU A 99 -25.13 11.42 -28.72
CA LEU A 99 -26.52 11.15 -28.36
C LEU A 99 -27.48 12.28 -28.75
N MET A 100 -27.09 13.54 -28.58
CA MET A 100 -27.98 14.69 -28.80
C MET A 100 -27.94 15.24 -30.22
N GLN A 101 -26.79 15.14 -30.90
CA GLN A 101 -26.52 15.84 -32.16
C GLN A 101 -26.02 14.91 -33.27
N GLY A 102 -25.75 13.64 -32.97
CA GLY A 102 -25.21 12.68 -33.94
C GLY A 102 -26.29 12.14 -34.88
N THR A 103 -25.86 11.81 -36.09
CA THR A 103 -26.66 11.03 -37.03
C THR A 103 -26.88 9.60 -36.50
N PRO A 104 -27.90 8.86 -36.99
CA PRO A 104 -28.13 7.47 -36.57
C PRO A 104 -26.90 6.57 -36.70
N ASP A 105 -26.09 6.77 -37.75
CA ASP A 105 -24.85 6.01 -37.97
C ASP A 105 -23.74 6.40 -36.97
N GLU A 106 -23.60 7.68 -36.65
CA GLU A 106 -22.65 8.15 -35.64
C GLU A 106 -23.04 7.68 -34.24
N VAL A 107 -24.33 7.70 -33.90
CA VAL A 107 -24.81 7.12 -32.63
C VAL A 107 -24.47 5.63 -32.57
N LYS A 108 -24.70 4.88 -33.65
CA LYS A 108 -24.44 3.44 -33.68
C LYS A 108 -22.95 3.09 -33.58
N ARG A 109 -22.07 3.91 -34.15
CA ARG A 109 -20.62 3.62 -34.24
C ARG A 109 -19.78 4.35 -33.20
N MET A 110 -19.99 5.65 -33.03
CA MET A 110 -19.12 6.52 -32.24
C MET A 110 -19.46 6.54 -30.74
N LEU A 111 -20.73 6.40 -30.38
CA LEU A 111 -21.14 6.35 -28.98
C LEU A 111 -20.54 5.14 -28.24
N PRO A 112 -20.63 3.90 -28.75
CA PRO A 112 -19.99 2.76 -28.08
C PRO A 112 -18.47 2.93 -27.93
N MET A 113 -17.79 3.53 -28.91
CA MET A 113 -16.36 3.81 -28.82
C MET A 113 -16.05 4.80 -27.69
N SER A 114 -16.88 5.83 -27.50
CA SER A 114 -16.69 6.81 -26.41
C SER A 114 -16.93 6.17 -25.04
N LEU A 115 -17.96 5.33 -24.91
CA LEU A 115 -18.25 4.60 -23.68
C LEU A 115 -17.19 3.54 -23.35
N SER A 116 -16.69 2.83 -24.35
CA SER A 116 -15.61 1.84 -24.17
C SER A 116 -14.31 2.50 -23.68
N LYS A 117 -13.99 3.72 -24.12
CA LYS A 117 -12.84 4.46 -23.56
C LYS A 117 -12.99 4.77 -22.07
N ILE A 118 -14.21 5.13 -21.64
CA ILE A 118 -14.50 5.36 -20.22
C ILE A 118 -14.36 4.06 -19.42
N GLN A 119 -14.90 2.97 -19.96
CA GLN A 119 -14.77 1.64 -19.36
C GLN A 119 -13.30 1.23 -19.21
N ASN A 120 -12.50 1.36 -20.27
CA ASN A 120 -11.08 1.00 -20.22
C ASN A 120 -10.32 1.81 -19.17
N ILE A 121 -10.59 3.12 -19.06
CA ILE A 121 -9.99 3.96 -18.01
C ILE A 121 -10.35 3.44 -16.61
N ALA A 122 -11.61 3.05 -16.40
CA ALA A 122 -12.06 2.51 -15.12
C ALA A 122 -11.39 1.15 -14.81
N ASP A 123 -11.29 0.27 -15.79
CA ASP A 123 -10.65 -1.04 -15.64
C ASP A 123 -9.15 -0.91 -15.35
N GLU A 124 -8.43 -0.05 -16.09
CA GLU A 124 -7.02 0.26 -15.84
C GLU A 124 -6.82 0.88 -14.45
N SER A 125 -7.69 1.81 -14.06
CA SER A 125 -7.62 2.43 -12.73
C SER A 125 -7.83 1.42 -11.61
N LEU A 126 -8.73 0.45 -11.80
CA LEU A 126 -8.97 -0.62 -10.85
C LEU A 126 -7.76 -1.56 -10.73
N LEU A 127 -7.12 -1.89 -11.85
CA LEU A 127 -5.91 -2.71 -11.85
C LEU A 127 -4.76 -2.03 -11.09
N LEU A 128 -4.54 -0.74 -11.37
CA LEU A 128 -3.53 0.06 -10.67
C LEU A 128 -3.83 0.14 -9.16
N ALA A 129 -5.09 0.40 -8.78
CA ALA A 129 -5.49 0.47 -7.38
C ALA A 129 -5.27 -0.86 -6.64
N LYS A 130 -5.61 -2.00 -7.26
CA LYS A 130 -5.35 -3.33 -6.69
C LYS A 130 -3.87 -3.61 -6.52
N ALA A 131 -3.04 -3.23 -7.49
CA ALA A 131 -1.60 -3.39 -7.38
C ALA A 131 -1.02 -2.62 -6.17
N ILE A 132 -1.54 -1.42 -5.89
CA ILE A 132 -1.17 -0.63 -4.70
C ILE A 132 -1.59 -1.36 -3.42
N GLU A 133 -2.84 -1.83 -3.37
CA GLU A 133 -3.39 -2.56 -2.22
C GLU A 133 -2.55 -3.80 -1.89
N ASP A 134 -2.26 -4.63 -2.90
CA ASP A 134 -1.45 -5.84 -2.75
C ASP A 134 -0.05 -5.55 -2.17
N ARG A 135 0.58 -4.44 -2.60
CA ARG A 135 1.88 -4.01 -2.04
C ARG A 135 1.78 -3.66 -0.57
N PHE A 136 0.76 -2.90 -0.16
CA PHE A 136 0.59 -2.53 1.25
C PHE A 136 0.17 -3.71 2.12
N ILE A 137 -0.61 -4.66 1.59
CA ILE A 137 -0.88 -5.94 2.27
C ILE A 137 0.43 -6.65 2.57
N GLY A 138 1.35 -6.74 1.61
CA GLY A 138 2.67 -7.35 1.86
C GLY A 138 3.48 -6.65 2.96
N VAL A 139 3.43 -5.32 3.04
CA VAL A 139 4.07 -4.55 4.13
C VAL A 139 3.41 -4.87 5.48
N MET A 140 2.08 -4.94 5.51
CA MET A 140 1.30 -5.25 6.70
C MET A 140 1.61 -6.66 7.22
N GLU A 141 1.62 -7.67 6.35
CA GLU A 141 1.93 -9.06 6.71
C GLU A 141 3.37 -9.19 7.22
N LEU A 142 4.34 -8.56 6.55
CA LEU A 142 5.74 -8.56 6.99
C LEU A 142 5.91 -7.90 8.37
N THR A 143 5.22 -6.78 8.60
CA THR A 143 5.23 -6.08 9.90
C THR A 143 4.56 -6.92 10.98
N GLY A 144 3.48 -7.63 10.63
CA GLY A 144 2.81 -8.58 11.51
C GLY A 144 3.74 -9.70 11.97
N GLU A 145 4.45 -10.34 11.04
CA GLU A 145 5.40 -11.40 11.38
C GLU A 145 6.56 -10.87 12.25
N LEU A 146 7.06 -9.66 11.98
CA LEU A 146 8.05 -9.00 12.84
C LEU A 146 7.55 -8.79 14.27
N LEU A 147 6.30 -8.35 14.42
CA LEU A 147 5.68 -8.13 15.73
C LEU A 147 5.50 -9.44 16.50
N GLU A 148 5.03 -10.49 15.83
CA GLU A 148 4.89 -11.84 16.41
C GLU A 148 6.24 -12.36 16.90
N ALA A 149 7.27 -12.27 16.05
CA ALA A 149 8.63 -12.69 16.38
C ALA A 149 9.18 -11.92 17.60
N SER A 150 9.05 -10.60 17.59
CA SER A 150 9.51 -9.72 18.67
C SER A 150 8.81 -10.03 20.00
N THR A 151 7.50 -10.28 19.95
CA THR A 151 6.69 -10.62 21.12
C THR A 151 7.12 -11.95 21.73
N ASN A 152 7.36 -12.96 20.89
CA ASN A 152 7.82 -14.27 21.33
C ASN A 152 9.24 -14.21 21.93
N THR A 153 10.18 -13.50 21.29
CA THR A 153 11.54 -13.29 21.83
C THR A 153 11.51 -12.63 23.20
N LYS A 154 10.66 -11.62 23.40
CA LYS A 154 10.46 -11.00 24.72
C LYS A 154 9.96 -12.01 25.76
N GLY A 155 8.99 -12.85 25.40
CA GLY A 155 8.48 -13.90 26.30
C GLY A 155 9.58 -14.90 26.72
N VAL A 156 10.40 -15.34 25.77
CA VAL A 156 11.55 -16.23 26.05
C VAL A 156 12.57 -15.56 26.99
N TYR A 157 12.86 -14.28 26.75
CA TYR A 157 13.76 -13.51 27.61
C TYR A 157 13.23 -13.40 29.05
N ASP A 158 11.95 -13.09 29.21
CA ASP A 158 11.30 -12.98 30.54
C ASP A 158 11.32 -14.32 31.30
N GLU A 159 11.13 -15.45 30.61
CA GLU A 159 11.26 -16.78 31.20
C GLU A 159 12.69 -17.09 31.66
N LYS A 160 13.71 -16.74 30.86
CA LYS A 160 15.12 -16.89 31.24
C LYS A 160 15.43 -16.09 32.50
N GLN A 161 14.97 -14.83 32.56
CA GLN A 161 15.16 -13.97 33.73
C GLN A 161 14.51 -14.54 35.00
N LYS A 162 13.34 -15.17 34.91
CA LYS A 162 12.70 -15.85 36.05
C LYS A 162 13.47 -17.05 36.55
N LYS A 163 14.16 -17.79 35.68
CA LYS A 163 14.97 -18.97 36.04
C LYS A 163 16.33 -18.62 36.67
N LEU A 164 16.79 -17.38 36.46
CA LEU A 164 18.04 -16.85 37.01
C LEU A 164 17.87 -16.23 38.41
N LYS A 165 16.62 -16.06 38.88
CA LYS A 165 16.26 -15.60 40.22
C LYS A 165 15.91 -16.78 41.12
#